data_AF-A0A9J5XE55-F1
#
_entry.id   AF-A0A9J5XE55-F1
#
_cell.length_a   1.000
_cell.length_b   1.000
_cell.length_c   1.000
_cell.angle_alpha   90.00
_cell.angle_beta   90.00
_cell.angle_gamma   90.00
#
_symmetry.space_group_name_H-M   'P 1'
#
loop_
_entity.id
_entity.type
_entity.pdbx_description
1 polymer ?
#
loop_
_entity_poly.entity_id
_entity_poly.type
_entity_poly.pdbx_seq_one_letter_code
_entity_poly.pdbx_strand_id
1 'polypeptide(L)'
;MSLFPSPSMVRKRIDKFTRNFIWQGNNEKRSLHLVNWDILIKSKKDGGLDIMNLNAHNHSLLMKWLWRSQESNQIPPVFDGRKKLD
;
A
#
# COMPACT_ATOMS: atom_id res chain seq x y z
N MET A 1 5.88 -7.66 -9.37
CA MET A 1 5.01 -8.54 -8.54
C MET A 1 5.80 -8.93 -7.30
N SER A 2 5.38 -8.55 -6.09
CA SER A 2 6.14 -8.86 -4.86
C SER A 2 5.66 -10.20 -4.27
N LEU A 3 6.59 -11.12 -4.10
CA LEU A 3 6.41 -12.39 -3.35
C LEU A 3 6.39 -12.17 -1.84
N PHE A 4 6.86 -11.01 -1.37
CA PHE A 4 7.05 -10.70 0.04
C PHE A 4 6.18 -9.52 0.47
N PRO A 5 5.77 -9.47 1.74
CA PRO A 5 5.16 -8.29 2.32
C PRO A 5 6.14 -7.10 2.19
N SER A 6 5.73 -6.04 1.50
CA SER A 6 6.58 -4.85 1.37
C SER A 6 6.92 -4.29 2.76
N PRO A 7 8.17 -3.92 3.09
CA PRO A 7 8.48 -3.31 4.38
C PRO A 7 7.65 -2.04 4.61
N SER A 8 7.17 -1.83 5.84
CA SER A 8 6.32 -0.67 6.20
C SER A 8 7.01 0.67 5.89
N MET A 9 8.33 0.74 6.02
CA MET A 9 9.14 1.91 5.67
C MET A 9 9.06 2.26 4.18
N VAL A 10 9.11 1.27 3.30
CA VAL A 10 9.02 1.46 1.84
C VAL A 10 7.65 2.00 1.48
N ARG A 11 6.60 1.43 2.09
CA ARG A 11 5.23 1.89 1.87
C ARG A 11 5.04 3.36 2.26
N LYS A 12 5.49 3.72 3.47
CA LYS A 12 5.46 5.11 3.96
C LYS A 12 6.24 6.07 3.05
N ARG A 13 7.37 5.63 2.48
CA ARG A 13 8.18 6.45 1.59
C ARG A 13 7.46 6.71 0.26
N ILE A 14 6.80 5.71 -0.29
CA ILE A 14 5.97 5.85 -1.50
C ILE A 14 4.80 6.79 -1.23
N ASP A 15 4.06 6.58 -0.13
CA ASP A 15 2.94 7.46 0.27
C ASP A 15 3.40 8.91 0.45
N LYS A 16 4.61 9.12 0.99
CA LYS A 16 5.20 10.46 1.10
C LYS A 16 5.47 11.08 -0.26
N PHE A 17 5.97 10.32 -1.24
CA PHE A 17 6.20 10.82 -2.59
C PHE A 17 4.91 11.20 -3.30
N THR A 18 3.86 10.36 -3.24
CA THR A 18 2.55 10.69 -3.82
C THR A 18 1.93 11.89 -3.12
N ARG A 19 2.02 11.97 -1.80
CA ARG A 19 1.53 13.13 -1.04
C ARG A 19 2.26 14.41 -1.41
N ASN A 20 3.59 14.35 -1.54
CA ASN A 20 4.38 15.49 -1.97
C ASN A 20 4.04 15.88 -3.42
N PHE A 21 3.84 14.92 -4.32
CA PHE A 21 3.44 15.21 -5.69
C PHE A 21 2.10 15.96 -5.76
N ILE A 22 1.09 15.49 -5.02
CA ILE A 22 -0.26 16.08 -5.02
C ILE A 22 -0.28 17.48 -4.43
N TRP A 23 0.41 17.69 -3.31
CA TRP A 23 0.36 18.97 -2.61
C TRP A 23 1.41 19.95 -3.12
N GLN A 24 2.65 19.50 -3.29
CA GLN A 24 3.81 20.36 -3.54
C GLN A 24 4.03 20.64 -5.04
N GLY A 25 3.59 19.74 -5.93
CA GLY A 25 3.80 19.89 -7.37
C GLY A 25 5.28 20.12 -7.74
N ASN A 26 5.55 20.99 -8.72
CA ASN A 26 6.90 21.41 -9.12
C ASN A 26 7.39 22.69 -8.42
N ASN A 27 6.63 23.20 -7.45
CA ASN A 27 6.98 24.45 -6.76
C ASN A 27 7.70 24.14 -5.45
N GLU A 28 8.84 24.78 -5.22
CA GLU A 28 9.64 24.63 -3.99
C GLU A 28 8.96 25.23 -2.74
N LYS A 29 7.79 25.87 -2.90
CA LYS A 29 7.05 26.50 -1.81
C LYS A 29 6.15 25.48 -1.09
N ARG A 30 6.12 25.57 0.25
CA ARG A 30 5.24 24.77 1.11
C ARG A 30 3.77 25.02 0.74
N SER A 31 3.14 24.05 0.10
CA SER A 31 1.70 23.99 -0.14
C SER A 31 0.95 23.61 1.13
N LEU A 32 -0.14 24.31 1.44
CA LEU A 32 -1.04 23.93 2.52
C LEU A 32 -1.70 22.59 2.19
N HIS A 33 -1.68 21.64 3.12
CA HIS A 33 -2.41 20.37 3.00
C HIS A 33 -3.90 20.62 3.23
N LEU A 34 -4.62 21.00 2.18
CA LEU A 34 -6.02 21.43 2.27
C LEU A 34 -7.00 20.26 2.46
N VAL A 35 -6.60 19.02 2.12
CA VAL A 35 -7.46 17.84 2.22
C VAL A 35 -6.74 16.73 2.99
N ASN A 36 -7.47 16.05 3.87
CA ASN A 36 -6.94 14.88 4.57
C ASN A 36 -6.59 13.76 3.58
N TRP A 37 -5.45 13.11 3.82
CA TRP A 37 -4.96 11.99 3.00
C TRP A 37 -5.96 10.83 2.91
N ASP A 38 -6.68 10.55 4.01
CA ASP A 38 -7.66 9.47 4.05
C ASP A 38 -8.86 9.71 3.13
N ILE A 39 -9.20 10.97 2.85
CA ILE A 39 -10.29 11.33 1.94
C ILE A 39 -9.84 11.10 0.50
N LEU A 40 -8.59 11.45 0.19
CA LEU A 40 -8.01 11.29 -1.14
C LEU A 40 -7.91 9.82 -1.60
N ILE A 41 -7.72 8.90 -0.65
CA ILE A 41 -7.66 7.46 -0.90
C ILE A 41 -9.03 6.86 -1.26
N LYS A 42 -10.14 7.51 -0.87
CA LYS A 42 -11.49 7.01 -1.17
C LYS A 42 -11.80 7.07 -2.66
N SER A 43 -12.78 6.28 -3.09
CA SER A 43 -13.24 6.29 -4.47
C SER A 43 -13.80 7.66 -4.86
N LYS A 44 -13.75 7.99 -6.15
CA LYS A 44 -14.38 9.20 -6.71
C LYS A 44 -15.86 9.32 -6.38
N LYS A 45 -16.56 8.18 -6.26
CA LYS A 45 -17.98 8.14 -5.86
C LYS A 45 -18.21 8.63 -4.44
N ASP A 46 -17.23 8.45 -3.56
CA ASP A 46 -17.27 8.84 -2.15
C ASP A 46 -16.61 10.20 -1.89
N GLY A 47 -16.36 10.98 -2.95
CA GLY A 47 -15.71 12.29 -2.87
C GLY A 47 -14.18 12.26 -2.71
N GLY A 48 -13.55 11.10 -2.95
CA GLY A 48 -12.10 10.96 -2.96
C GLY A 48 -11.47 11.04 -4.35
N LEU A 49 -10.16 10.80 -4.44
CA LEU A 49 -9.40 10.86 -5.69
C LEU A 49 -9.09 9.47 -6.28
N ASP A 50 -9.55 8.40 -5.61
CA ASP A 50 -9.28 6.99 -5.93
C ASP A 50 -7.78 6.68 -5.94
N ILE A 51 -7.02 7.33 -5.04
CA ILE A 51 -5.60 7.04 -4.87
C ILE A 51 -5.46 5.67 -4.20
N MET A 52 -4.69 4.81 -4.83
CA MET A 52 -4.54 3.41 -4.42
C MET A 52 -3.92 3.29 -3.02
N ASN A 53 -4.65 2.67 -2.10
CA ASN A 53 -4.10 2.35 -0.78
C ASN A 53 -3.04 1.26 -0.90
N LEU A 54 -1.78 1.61 -0.65
CA LEU A 54 -0.65 0.71 -0.84
C LEU A 54 -0.68 -0.50 0.11
N ASN A 55 -1.31 -0.39 1.28
CA ASN A 55 -1.51 -1.53 2.18
C ASN A 55 -2.55 -2.51 1.61
N ALA A 56 -3.69 -1.98 1.14
CA ALA A 56 -4.73 -2.80 0.52
C ALA A 56 -4.20 -3.49 -0.76
N HIS A 57 -3.41 -2.76 -1.56
CA HIS A 57 -2.77 -3.30 -2.76
C HIS A 57 -1.73 -4.38 -2.44
N ASN A 58 -0.89 -4.17 -1.41
CA ASN A 58 0.05 -5.21 -0.97
C ASN A 58 -0.69 -6.45 -0.44
N HIS A 59 -1.79 -6.26 0.29
CA HIS A 59 -2.59 -7.36 0.81
C HIS A 59 -3.25 -8.16 -0.32
N SER A 60 -3.83 -7.50 -1.33
CA SER A 60 -4.44 -8.19 -2.47
C SER A 60 -3.41 -8.95 -3.30
N LEU A 61 -2.19 -8.42 -3.45
CA LEU A 61 -1.08 -9.12 -4.10
C LEU A 61 -0.66 -10.37 -3.31
N LEU A 62 -0.54 -10.26 -1.99
CA LEU A 62 -0.24 -11.40 -1.13
C LEU A 62 -1.32 -12.48 -1.22
N MET A 63 -2.60 -12.09 -1.21
CA MET A 63 -3.71 -13.04 -1.36
C MET A 63 -3.74 -13.72 -2.72
N LYS A 64 -3.47 -12.97 -3.80
CA LYS A 64 -3.33 -13.53 -5.15
C LYS A 64 -2.20 -14.56 -5.22
N TRP A 65 -1.09 -14.31 -4.53
CA TRP A 65 0.01 -15.27 -4.44
C TRP A 65 -0.34 -16.49 -3.61
N LEU A 66 -0.98 -16.30 -2.46
CA LEU A 66 -1.44 -17.39 -1.60
C LEU A 66 -2.34 -18.37 -2.39
N TRP A 67 -3.31 -17.82 -3.13
CA TRP A 67 -4.18 -18.59 -4.02
C TRP A 67 -3.40 -19.44 -5.04
N ARG A 68 -2.41 -18.84 -5.71
CA ARG A 68 -1.55 -19.56 -6.68
C ARG A 68 -0.69 -20.65 -6.04
N SER A 69 -0.28 -20.44 -4.79
CA SER A 69 0.58 -21.36 -4.07
C SER A 69 -0.16 -22.63 -3.61
N GLN A 70 -1.47 -22.52 -3.39
CA GLN A 70 -2.33 -23.67 -3.08
C GLN A 70 -2.39 -24.65 -4.27
N GLU A 71 -2.33 -24.14 -5.49
CA GLU A 71 -2.39 -24.95 -6.71
C GLU A 71 -1.06 -25.66 -7.03
N SER A 72 0.08 -25.14 -6.53
CA SER A 72 1.41 -25.73 -6.70
C SER A 72 1.95 -26.49 -5.48
N ASN A 73 1.15 -26.60 -4.41
CA ASN A 73 1.52 -27.20 -3.11
C ASN A 73 2.80 -26.61 -2.47
N GLN A 74 3.15 -25.37 -2.80
CA GLN A 74 4.30 -24.65 -2.24
C GLN A 74 3.81 -23.52 -1.35
N ILE A 75 3.72 -23.74 -0.03
CA ILE A 75 3.37 -22.69 0.93
C ILE A 75 4.53 -21.68 0.98
N PRO A 76 4.30 -20.37 0.73
CA PRO A 76 5.35 -19.38 0.84
C PRO A 76 5.85 -19.34 2.31
N PRO A 77 7.16 -19.34 2.55
CA PRO A 77 7.75 -19.47 3.89
C PRO A 77 7.33 -18.36 4.87
N VAL A 78 6.73 -17.27 4.38
CA VAL A 78 6.21 -16.16 5.19
C VAL A 78 4.85 -16.45 5.84
N PHE A 79 4.09 -17.44 5.33
CA PHE A 79 2.77 -17.82 5.85
C PHE A 79 2.82 -19.07 6.73
N ASP A 80 3.98 -19.72 6.87
CA ASP A 80 4.19 -20.78 7.86
C ASP A 80 4.26 -20.13 9.24
N GLY A 81 3.08 -19.97 9.85
CA GLY A 81 2.83 -19.32 11.13
C GLY A 81 3.41 -20.04 12.36
N ARG A 82 4.63 -20.57 12.28
CA ARG A 82 5.40 -20.95 13.47
C ARG A 82 6.35 -19.83 13.88
N LYS A 83 5.75 -18.78 14.46
CA LYS A 83 6.26 -18.06 15.65
C LYS A 83 5.16 -17.12 16.18
N LYS A 84 4.36 -17.67 17.10
CA LYS A 84 3.80 -16.93 18.25
C LYS A 84 4.89 -16.82 19.32
N LEU A 85 4.84 -15.73 20.10
CA LEU A 85 5.67 -15.34 21.26
C LEU A 85 7.10 -14.95 20.82
N ASP A 86 7.56 -13.70 20.93
CA ASP A 86 7.40 -12.68 22.00
C ASP A 86 7.24 -11.24 21.46
#